data_AF-A0A2S2C7V4-F1
#
_entry.id   AF-A0A2S2C7V4-F1
#
_cell.length_a   1.000
_cell.length_b   1.000
_cell.length_c   1.000
_cell.angle_alpha   90.00
_cell.angle_beta   90.00
_cell.angle_gamma   90.00
#
_symmetry.space_group_name_H-M   'P 1'
#
loop_
_entity.id
_entity.type
_entity.pdbx_description
1 polymer ?
#
loop_
_entity_poly.entity_id
_entity_poly.type
_entity_poly.pdbx_seq_one_letter_code
_entity_poly.pdbx_strand_id
1 'polypeptide(L)'
;MTSDTSVGTSDPQRLDLSAAFFLAQEPPYAAGTAPVAVRISQGDGPVRLALGHPATSMNVLLTLDDQGRIREETLTDTKHLVTRRFVYSDNG
;
A
#
# COMPACT_ATOMS: atom_id res chain seq x y z
N MET A 1 0.45 17.96 -15.71
CA MET A 1 0.75 16.58 -16.13
C MET A 1 -0.04 15.65 -15.22
N THR A 2 -1.05 14.99 -15.74
CA THR A 2 -1.76 13.88 -15.08
C THR A 2 -1.52 12.68 -15.98
N SER A 3 -0.68 11.75 -15.54
CA SER A 3 -0.46 10.51 -16.27
C SER A 3 -1.67 9.62 -16.02
N ASP A 4 -2.56 9.57 -17.00
CA ASP A 4 -3.65 8.59 -17.03
C ASP A 4 -3.06 7.27 -17.54
N THR A 5 -2.78 6.34 -16.62
CA THR A 5 -2.39 4.96 -16.95
C THR A 5 -3.60 4.04 -16.82
N SER A 6 -4.66 4.32 -17.59
CA SER A 6 -5.65 3.30 -17.96
C SER A 6 -5.10 2.38 -19.07
N VAL A 7 -3.89 1.84 -18.87
CA VAL A 7 -3.36 0.74 -19.67
C VAL A 7 -3.79 -0.53 -18.96
N GLY A 8 -4.49 -1.43 -19.66
CA GLY A 8 -5.01 -2.67 -19.10
C GLY A 8 -3.96 -3.38 -18.24
N THR A 9 -4.41 -3.97 -17.13
CA THR A 9 -3.58 -4.67 -16.13
C THR A 9 -2.50 -5.48 -16.83
N SER A 10 -1.28 -4.94 -16.81
CA SER A 10 -0.09 -5.64 -17.29
C SER A 10 0.08 -6.89 -16.42
N ASP A 11 0.66 -7.96 -16.99
CA ASP A 11 0.96 -9.15 -16.21
C ASP A 11 1.69 -8.76 -14.91
N PRO A 12 1.32 -9.33 -13.74
CA PRO A 12 1.90 -8.95 -12.47
C PRO A 12 3.43 -9.05 -12.53
N GLN A 13 4.12 -7.93 -12.44
CA GLN A 13 5.57 -7.92 -12.42
C GLN A 13 6.04 -8.39 -11.04
N ARG A 14 6.78 -9.49 -11.00
CA ARG A 14 7.46 -9.94 -9.78
C ARG A 14 8.50 -8.88 -9.40
N LEU A 15 8.33 -8.31 -8.21
CA LEU A 15 9.25 -7.33 -7.66
C LEU A 15 10.27 -8.06 -6.78
N ASP A 16 11.40 -8.48 -7.37
CA ASP A 16 12.52 -9.09 -6.62
C ASP A 16 13.35 -8.00 -5.92
N LEU A 17 12.77 -7.43 -4.86
CA LEU A 17 13.44 -6.44 -4.00
C LEU A 17 13.60 -6.99 -2.60
N SER A 18 14.75 -6.72 -1.98
CA SER A 18 14.92 -7.02 -0.56
C SER A 18 14.04 -6.10 0.28
N ALA A 19 13.54 -6.59 1.41
CA ALA A 19 12.74 -5.79 2.34
C ALA A 19 13.46 -4.50 2.75
N ALA A 20 14.79 -4.55 2.95
CA ALA A 20 15.60 -3.39 3.27
C ALA A 20 15.62 -2.34 2.14
N PHE A 21 15.70 -2.77 0.88
CA PHE A 21 15.66 -1.87 -0.27
C PHE A 21 14.28 -1.23 -0.43
N PHE A 22 13.21 -2.00 -0.26
CA PHE A 22 11.84 -1.49 -0.28
C PHE A 22 11.61 -0.41 0.78
N LEU A 23 12.03 -0.69 2.03
CA LEU A 23 11.91 0.27 3.14
C LEU A 23 12.73 1.55 2.92
N ALA A 24 13.87 1.46 2.24
CA ALA A 24 14.73 2.61 1.97
C ALA A 24 14.21 3.49 0.81
N GLN A 25 13.49 2.91 -0.15
CA GLN A 25 13.04 3.62 -1.37
C GLN A 25 11.61 4.15 -1.27
N GLU A 26 10.77 3.53 -0.45
CA GLU A 26 9.38 3.97 -0.29
C GLU A 26 9.32 5.11 0.74
N PRO A 27 9.10 6.37 0.31
CA PRO A 27 9.19 7.55 1.16
C PRO A 27 8.30 7.55 2.41
N PRO A 28 7.13 6.88 2.50
CA PRO A 28 6.38 6.85 3.77
C PRO A 28 7.08 5.99 4.84
N TYR A 29 7.79 4.93 4.45
CA TYR A 29 8.40 3.97 5.38
C TYR A 29 9.83 4.35 5.78
N ALA A 30 10.56 5.07 4.91
CA ALA A 30 11.93 5.52 5.16
C ALA A 30 12.03 6.64 6.22
N ALA A 31 10.93 7.34 6.53
CA ALA A 31 10.92 8.50 7.43
C ALA A 31 11.15 8.16 8.92
N GLY A 32 11.19 6.87 9.29
CA GLY A 32 11.47 6.43 10.67
C GLY A 32 10.40 6.81 11.71
N THR A 33 9.33 7.47 11.29
CA THR A 33 8.21 7.88 12.14
C THR A 33 7.07 6.88 11.97
N ALA A 34 6.61 6.29 13.08
CA ALA A 34 5.49 5.35 13.05
C ALA A 34 4.23 6.07 12.52
N PRO A 35 3.52 5.48 11.53
CA PRO A 35 2.31 6.09 11.02
C PRO A 35 1.21 6.11 12.08
N VAL A 36 0.32 7.10 11.99
CA VAL A 36 -0.95 7.06 12.72
C VAL A 36 -1.84 6.04 12.02
N ALA A 37 -2.08 4.89 12.66
CA ALA A 37 -2.90 3.82 12.11
C ALA A 37 -4.31 3.82 12.72
N VAL A 38 -5.33 3.84 11.87
CA VAL A 38 -6.73 3.75 12.27
C VAL A 38 -7.42 2.65 11.48
N ARG A 39 -8.08 1.71 12.17
CA ARG A 39 -8.97 0.75 11.51
C ARG A 39 -10.29 1.45 11.18
N ILE A 40 -10.66 1.44 9.90
CA ILE A 40 -11.87 2.12 9.39
C ILE A 40 -12.96 1.16 8.90
N SER A 41 -12.66 -0.13 8.80
CA SER A 41 -13.66 -1.18 8.56
C SER A 41 -14.53 -1.41 9.80
N GLN A 42 -15.84 -1.60 9.62
CA GLN A 42 -16.76 -2.04 10.69
C GLN A 42 -17.30 -3.45 10.39
N GLY A 43 -17.44 -4.28 11.43
CA GLY A 43 -17.96 -5.66 11.33
C GLY A 43 -16.98 -6.67 10.71
N ASP A 44 -17.53 -7.80 10.22
CA ASP A 44 -16.80 -8.96 9.68
C ASP A 44 -16.30 -8.78 8.22
N GLY A 45 -16.34 -7.56 7.68
CA GLY A 45 -15.80 -7.25 6.36
C GLY A 45 -14.26 -7.22 6.32
N PRO A 46 -13.65 -7.06 5.12
CA PRO A 46 -12.20 -6.93 4.97
C PRO A 46 -11.64 -5.84 5.88
N VAL A 47 -10.57 -6.16 6.60
CA VAL A 47 -9.93 -5.19 7.51
C VAL A 47 -9.34 -4.06 6.67
N ARG A 48 -9.77 -2.83 6.96
CA ARG A 48 -9.24 -1.62 6.31
C ARG A 48 -8.50 -0.76 7.31
N LEU A 49 -7.26 -0.41 7.00
CA LEU A 49 -6.40 0.44 7.81
C LEU A 49 -6.07 1.72 7.04
N ALA A 50 -6.33 2.87 7.65
CA ALA A 50 -5.82 4.16 7.20
C ALA A 50 -4.54 4.47 7.97
N LEU A 51 -3.44 4.72 7.25
CA LEU A 51 -2.14 5.09 7.78
C LEU A 51 -1.84 6.52 7.37
N GLY A 52 -1.66 7.42 8.34
CA GLY A 52 -1.18 8.77 8.11
C GLY A 52 0.33 8.86 8.31
N HIS A 53 1.05 9.43 7.34
CA HIS A 53 2.48 9.75 7.41
C HIS A 53 2.64 11.29 7.38
N PRO A 54 2.56 11.97 8.55
CA PRO A 54 2.52 13.44 8.58
C PRO A 54 3.80 14.08 8.07
N ALA A 55 4.96 13.45 8.35
CA ALA A 55 6.28 13.95 7.95
C ALA A 55 6.44 14.06 6.43
N THR A 56 5.70 13.27 5.66
CA THR A 56 5.77 13.24 4.19
C THR A 56 4.51 13.76 3.53
N SER A 57 3.50 14.19 4.29
CA SER A 57 2.17 14.56 3.78
C SER A 57 1.54 13.47 2.91
N MET A 58 1.70 12.21 3.33
CA MET A 58 1.18 11.03 2.63
C MET A 58 0.16 10.29 3.48
N ASN A 59 -0.81 9.66 2.82
CA ASN A 59 -1.74 8.74 3.45
C ASN A 59 -1.72 7.41 2.68
N VAL A 60 -1.85 6.31 3.40
CA VAL A 60 -1.93 4.97 2.82
C VAL A 60 -3.20 4.29 3.34
N LEU A 61 -4.01 3.77 2.42
CA LEU A 61 -5.15 2.92 2.73
C LEU A 61 -4.78 1.47 2.41
N LEU A 62 -4.80 0.61 3.42
CA LEU A 62 -4.57 -0.82 3.26
C LEU A 62 -5.88 -1.59 3.42
N THR A 63 -6.11 -2.56 2.53
CA THR A 63 -7.11 -3.61 2.72
C THR A 63 -6.39 -4.93 2.94
N LEU A 64 -6.69 -5.58 4.06
CA LEU A 64 -6.12 -6.89 4.41
C LEU A 64 -7.07 -8.02 3.99
N ASP A 65 -6.48 -9.17 3.66
CA ASP A 65 -7.20 -10.43 3.52
C ASP A 65 -7.56 -11.06 4.89
N ASP A 66 -8.20 -12.22 4.85
CA ASP A 66 -8.61 -13.00 6.02
C ASP A 66 -7.43 -13.52 6.87
N GLN A 67 -6.23 -13.59 6.28
CA GLN A 67 -4.99 -13.94 6.96
C GLN A 67 -4.22 -12.71 7.49
N GLY A 68 -4.75 -11.51 7.32
CA GLY A 68 -4.12 -10.26 7.73
C GLY A 68 -3.01 -9.78 6.80
N ARG A 69 -2.87 -10.36 5.60
CA ARG A 69 -1.90 -9.94 4.58
C ARG A 69 -2.47 -8.80 3.75
N ILE A 70 -1.61 -7.94 3.19
CA ILE A 70 -2.05 -6.79 2.40
C ILE A 70 -2.55 -7.29 1.05
N ARG A 71 -3.84 -7.10 0.75
CA ARG A 71 -4.43 -7.44 -0.54
C ARG A 71 -4.42 -6.25 -1.51
N GLU A 72 -4.65 -5.06 -0.98
CA GLU A 72 -4.72 -3.82 -1.76
C GLU A 72 -4.14 -2.66 -0.95
N GLU A 73 -3.42 -1.78 -1.63
CA GLU A 73 -2.83 -0.56 -1.08
C GLU A 73 -3.19 0.61 -2.00
N THR A 74 -3.69 1.70 -1.42
CA THR A 74 -3.79 3.01 -2.10
C THR A 74 -2.94 4.00 -1.36
N LEU A 75 -1.91 4.52 -2.01
CA LEU A 75 -1.03 5.56 -1.51
C LEU A 75 -1.40 6.88 -2.18
N THR A 76 -1.64 7.90 -1.37
CA THR A 76 -1.99 9.25 -1.83
C THR A 76 -1.04 10.25 -1.20
N ASP A 77 -0.44 11.09 -2.04
CA ASP A 77 0.27 12.29 -1.63
C ASP A 77 -0.36 13.54 -2.28
N THR A 78 0.26 14.71 -2.12
CA THR A 78 -0.26 15.98 -2.66
C THR A 78 -0.37 16.04 -4.20
N LYS A 79 0.29 15.13 -4.92
CA LYS A 79 0.46 15.14 -6.38
C LYS A 79 0.13 13.79 -7.04
N HIS A 80 0.20 12.70 -6.30
CA HIS A 80 0.15 11.35 -6.81
C HIS A 80 -0.87 10.49 -6.06
N LEU A 81 -1.51 9.61 -6.82
CA LEU A 81 -2.33 8.53 -6.31
C LEU A 81 -1.85 7.24 -6.97
N VAL A 82 -1.46 6.26 -6.17
CA VAL A 82 -0.96 4.97 -6.61
C VAL A 82 -1.79 3.88 -5.97
N THR A 83 -2.34 2.97 -6.77
CA THR A 83 -3.04 1.78 -6.28
C THR A 83 -2.28 0.53 -6.66
N ARG A 84 -2.02 -0.34 -5.69
CA ARG A 84 -1.32 -1.62 -5.86
C ARG A 84 -2.20 -2.74 -5.35
N ARG A 85 -2.17 -3.88 -6.05
CA ARG A 85 -2.84 -5.11 -5.64
C ARG A 85 -1.81 -6.21 -5.51
N PHE A 86 -1.84 -6.91 -4.38
CA PHE A 86 -0.92 -7.99 -4.11
C PHE A 86 -1.63 -9.33 -4.25
N VAL A 87 -0.97 -10.27 -4.90
CA VAL A 87 -1.42 -11.66 -5.03
C VAL A 87 -0.32 -12.53 -4.44
N TYR A 88 -0.67 -13.29 -3.41
CA TYR A 88 0.25 -14.23 -2.77
C TYR A 88 0.10 -15.58 -3.46
N SER A 89 1.21 -16.14 -3.93
CA SER A 89 1.26 -17.55 -4.31
C SER A 89 1.40 -18.36 -3.03
N ASP A 90 0.30 -18.89 -2.52
CA ASP A 90 0.36 -19.87 -1.44
C ASP A 90 1.07 -21.11 -1.99
N ASN A 91 2.32 -21.32 -1.59
CA ASN A 91 2.90 -22.65 -1.66
C ASN A 91 2.20 -23.44 -0.55
N GLY A 92 1.23 -24.27 -0.94
CA GLY A 92 0.56 -25.21 -0.04
C GLY A 92 1.54 -26.13 0.68
#